data_AF-A0A1Q3CV99-F1
#
_entry.id   AF-A0A1Q3CV99-F1
#
_cell.length_a   1.000
_cell.length_b   1.000
_cell.length_c   1.000
_cell.angle_alpha   90.00
_cell.angle_beta   90.00
_cell.angle_gamma   90.00
#
_symmetry.space_group_name_H-M   'P 1'
#
loop_
_entity.id
_entity.type
_entity.pdbx_description
1 polymer ?
#
loop_
_entity_poly.entity_id
_entity_poly.type
_entity_poly.pdbx_seq_one_letter_code
_entity_poly.pdbx_strand_id
1 'polypeptide(L)'
;MTNAIVPEILTDKNYGNWKVWLKSYLLGQGLWDIIDGTYVKPVGNQADLSAWRKNNGKAFHAIQICYGADMLTYIRELDSAKAAWDCLATVHEQASGARKAFLEAELRSCKQGNSIVAEFSRKVKDLCDQMEGIGIKMENDT
;
A
#
# COMPACT_ATOMS: atom_id res chain seq x y z
N MET A 1 -24.82 4.28 4.98
CA MET A 1 -23.39 4.13 5.35
C MET A 1 -22.82 3.08 4.43
N THR A 2 -21.90 3.44 3.54
CA THR A 2 -21.14 2.46 2.76
C THR A 2 -20.17 1.77 3.72
N ASN A 3 -20.29 0.44 3.89
CA ASN A 3 -19.33 -0.36 4.65
C ASN A 3 -18.02 -0.43 3.84
N ALA A 4 -17.26 0.66 3.83
CA ALA A 4 -15.98 0.72 3.15
C ALA A 4 -14.96 -0.14 3.92
N ILE A 5 -14.27 -1.03 3.22
CA ILE A 5 -13.22 -1.89 3.78
C ILE A 5 -12.03 -1.06 4.29
N VAL A 6 -11.72 0.02 3.58
CA VAL A 6 -10.69 1.00 3.95
C VAL A 6 -11.28 2.42 3.98
N PRO A 7 -10.74 3.34 4.80
CA PRO A 7 -11.17 4.74 4.85
C PRO A 7 -10.98 5.50 3.52
N GLU A 8 -9.92 5.19 2.79
CA GLU A 8 -9.57 5.85 1.52
C GLU A 8 -9.15 4.81 0.48
N ILE A 9 -9.52 5.04 -0.78
CA ILE A 9 -9.00 4.26 -1.91
C ILE A 9 -7.49 4.49 -2.05
N LEU A 10 -6.80 3.50 -2.59
CA LEU A 10 -5.37 3.62 -2.78
C LEU A 10 -5.01 4.72 -3.80
N THR A 11 -3.99 5.49 -3.44
CA THR A 11 -3.30 6.47 -4.27
C THR A 11 -1.79 6.31 -4.10
N ASP A 12 -1.00 6.95 -4.96
CA ASP A 12 0.46 6.95 -4.84
C ASP A 12 0.99 7.59 -3.54
N LYS A 13 0.14 8.34 -2.82
CA LYS A 13 0.51 9.10 -1.64
C LYS A 13 0.14 8.43 -0.31
N ASN A 14 -0.79 7.48 -0.32
CA ASN A 14 -1.34 6.88 0.90
C ASN A 14 -1.10 5.37 1.00
N TYR A 15 -0.22 4.79 0.17
CA TYR A 15 0.07 3.35 0.18
C TYR A 15 0.44 2.81 1.56
N GLY A 16 1.25 3.55 2.33
CA GLY A 16 1.63 3.15 3.69
C GLY A 16 0.42 2.94 4.60
N ASN A 17 -0.47 3.93 4.68
CA ASN A 17 -1.69 3.86 5.49
C ASN A 17 -2.69 2.83 4.93
N TRP A 18 -2.89 2.82 3.62
CA TRP A 18 -3.77 1.88 2.94
C TRP A 18 -3.39 0.43 3.21
N LYS A 19 -2.10 0.11 3.14
CA LYS A 19 -1.55 -1.23 3.42
C LYS A 19 -1.91 -1.68 4.83
N VAL A 20 -1.84 -0.79 5.81
CA VAL A 20 -2.18 -1.07 7.21
C VAL A 20 -3.67 -1.33 7.39
N TRP A 21 -4.53 -0.50 6.79
CA TRP A 21 -5.98 -0.65 6.89
C TRP A 21 -6.48 -1.94 6.24
N LEU A 22 -6.07 -2.21 5.00
CA LEU A 22 -6.51 -3.41 4.30
C LEU A 22 -5.99 -4.68 4.98
N LYS A 23 -4.74 -4.68 5.45
CA LYS A 23 -4.19 -5.80 6.23
C LYS A 23 -5.01 -6.07 7.49
N SER A 24 -5.39 -5.02 8.22
CA SER A 24 -6.19 -5.14 9.44
C SER A 24 -7.57 -5.74 9.16
N TYR A 25 -8.22 -5.31 8.07
CA TYR A 25 -9.48 -5.90 7.62
C TYR A 25 -9.33 -7.38 7.26
N LEU A 26 -8.32 -7.75 6.46
CA LEU A 26 -8.09 -9.12 6.03
C LEU A 26 -7.78 -10.06 7.20
N LEU A 27 -7.04 -9.57 8.21
CA LEU A 27 -6.83 -10.29 9.46
C LEU A 27 -8.15 -10.51 10.21
N GLY A 28 -8.98 -9.47 10.35
CA GLY A 28 -10.30 -9.58 10.98
C GLY A 28 -11.26 -10.54 10.26
N GLN A 29 -11.06 -10.77 8.97
CA GLN A 29 -11.82 -11.73 8.16
C GLN A 29 -11.21 -13.15 8.10
N GLY A 30 -10.03 -13.36 8.70
CA GLY A 30 -9.30 -14.63 8.57
C GLY A 30 -8.83 -14.93 7.14
N LEU A 31 -8.55 -13.90 6.36
CA LEU A 31 -8.15 -13.99 4.95
C LEU A 31 -6.66 -13.71 4.73
N TRP A 32 -5.95 -13.24 5.75
CA TRP A 32 -4.55 -12.83 5.63
C TRP A 32 -3.61 -13.98 5.22
N ASP A 33 -3.90 -15.21 5.67
CA ASP A 33 -3.08 -16.39 5.34
C ASP A 33 -3.05 -16.70 3.83
N ILE A 34 -4.06 -16.24 3.07
CA ILE A 34 -4.03 -16.31 1.60
C ILE A 34 -2.96 -15.34 1.05
N ILE A 35 -2.87 -14.14 1.62
CA ILE A 35 -2.00 -13.05 1.14
C ILE A 35 -0.54 -13.32 1.47
N ASP A 36 -0.26 -13.71 2.72
CA ASP A 36 1.12 -14.03 3.12
C ASP A 36 1.60 -15.38 2.57
N GLY A 37 0.67 -16.23 2.11
CA GLY A 37 0.97 -17.50 1.47
C GLY A 37 1.05 -18.67 2.44
N THR A 38 0.70 -18.48 3.71
CA THR A 38 0.61 -19.56 4.71
C THR A 38 -0.46 -20.58 4.31
N TYR A 39 -1.60 -20.11 3.78
CA TYR A 39 -2.65 -20.98 3.24
C TYR A 39 -2.46 -21.19 1.72
N VAL A 40 -1.61 -22.17 1.40
CA VAL A 40 -1.24 -22.54 0.02
C VAL A 40 -2.41 -23.24 -0.70
N LYS A 41 -2.50 -23.04 -2.01
CA LYS A 41 -3.46 -23.72 -2.89
C LYS A 41 -3.32 -25.25 -2.76
N PRO A 42 -4.36 -25.96 -2.25
CA PRO A 42 -4.29 -27.40 -2.05
C PRO A 42 -4.19 -28.17 -3.36
N VAL A 43 -3.54 -29.34 -3.32
CA VAL A 43 -3.44 -30.28 -4.44
C VAL A 43 -4.21 -31.57 -4.07
N GLY A 44 -5.10 -32.01 -4.95
CA GLY A 44 -5.76 -33.33 -4.84
C GLY A 44 -7.04 -33.38 -4.00
N ASN A 45 -7.22 -32.54 -2.98
CA ASN A 45 -8.48 -32.48 -2.22
C ASN A 45 -9.42 -31.40 -2.77
N GLN A 46 -10.58 -31.81 -3.29
CA GLN A 46 -11.58 -30.89 -3.86
C GLN A 46 -12.26 -30.00 -2.82
N ALA A 47 -12.48 -30.51 -1.60
CA ALA A 47 -13.11 -29.71 -0.53
C ALA A 47 -12.19 -28.57 -0.09
N ASP A 48 -10.92 -28.88 0.16
CA ASP A 48 -9.90 -27.89 0.53
C ASP A 48 -9.66 -26.89 -0.60
N LEU A 49 -9.60 -27.36 -1.85
CA LEU A 49 -9.46 -26.49 -3.03
C LEU A 49 -10.65 -25.54 -3.17
N SER A 50 -11.87 -25.99 -2.90
CA SER A 50 -13.08 -25.15 -2.91
C SER A 50 -13.03 -24.08 -1.81
N ALA A 51 -12.66 -24.47 -0.59
CA ALA A 51 -12.48 -23.53 0.52
C ALA A 51 -11.39 -22.50 0.24
N TRP A 52 -10.25 -22.93 -0.30
CA TRP A 52 -9.17 -22.04 -0.73
C TRP A 52 -9.63 -21.05 -1.80
N ARG A 53 -10.30 -21.52 -2.86
CA ARG A 53 -10.83 -20.65 -3.94
C ARG A 53 -11.79 -19.60 -3.40
N LYS A 54 -12.66 -19.98 -2.46
CA LYS A 54 -13.59 -19.05 -1.81
C LYS A 54 -12.85 -17.96 -1.02
N ASN A 55 -11.86 -18.34 -0.22
CA ASN A 55 -11.08 -17.39 0.58
C ASN A 55 -10.21 -16.49 -0.31
N ASN A 56 -9.58 -17.05 -1.33
CA ASN A 56 -8.84 -16.30 -2.34
C ASN A 56 -9.73 -15.28 -3.07
N GLY A 57 -10.91 -15.69 -3.52
CA GLY A 57 -11.87 -14.79 -4.18
C GLY A 57 -12.31 -13.63 -3.27
N LYS A 58 -12.57 -13.89 -1.99
CA LYS A 58 -12.91 -12.85 -1.01
C LYS A 58 -11.77 -11.86 -0.80
N ALA A 59 -10.55 -12.36 -0.61
CA ALA A 59 -9.37 -11.52 -0.40
C ALA A 59 -9.06 -10.69 -1.64
N PHE A 60 -9.12 -11.31 -2.83
CA PHE A 60 -8.91 -10.63 -4.11
C PHE A 60 -9.95 -9.52 -4.33
N HIS A 61 -11.23 -9.81 -4.07
CA HIS A 61 -12.28 -8.81 -4.18
C HIS A 61 -12.08 -7.64 -3.21
N ALA A 62 -11.66 -7.91 -1.97
CA ALA A 62 -11.33 -6.86 -1.01
C ALA A 62 -10.22 -5.94 -1.53
N ILE A 63 -9.16 -6.49 -2.13
CA ILE A 63 -8.11 -5.72 -2.78
C ILE A 63 -8.68 -4.86 -3.92
N GLN A 64 -9.51 -5.45 -4.81
CA GLN A 64 -10.09 -4.75 -5.95
C GLN A 64 -10.95 -3.55 -5.57
N ILE A 65 -11.80 -3.67 -4.54
CA ILE A 65 -12.69 -2.57 -4.15
C ILE A 65 -11.97 -1.47 -3.35
N CYS A 66 -10.83 -1.80 -2.75
CA CYS A 66 -9.96 -0.84 -2.08
C CYS A 66 -9.05 -0.11 -3.09
N TYR A 67 -9.16 -0.47 -4.37
CA TYR A 67 -8.43 0.07 -5.49
C TYR A 67 -9.26 1.08 -6.28
N GLY A 68 -8.63 2.15 -6.75
CA GLY A 68 -9.24 3.08 -7.71
C GLY A 68 -9.43 2.42 -9.09
N ALA A 69 -10.38 2.94 -9.87
CA ALA A 69 -10.78 2.36 -11.16
C ALA A 69 -9.62 2.23 -12.18
N ASP A 70 -8.68 3.17 -12.16
CA ASP A 70 -7.58 3.27 -13.14
C ASP A 70 -6.61 2.09 -13.09
N MET A 71 -6.56 1.39 -11.95
CA MET A 71 -5.61 0.31 -11.73
C MET A 71 -6.22 -1.08 -11.84
N LEU A 72 -7.54 -1.21 -12.03
CA LEU A 72 -8.18 -2.49 -12.36
C LEU A 72 -7.52 -3.15 -13.58
N THR A 73 -7.01 -2.36 -14.52
CA THR A 73 -6.30 -2.81 -15.73
C THR A 73 -5.05 -3.64 -15.43
N TYR A 74 -4.34 -3.38 -14.32
CA TYR A 74 -3.12 -4.10 -13.94
C TYR A 74 -3.42 -5.41 -13.20
N ILE A 75 -4.55 -5.46 -12.48
CA ILE A 75 -4.89 -6.58 -11.58
C ILE A 75 -5.88 -7.55 -12.26
N ARG A 76 -6.56 -7.13 -13.34
CA ARG A 76 -7.59 -7.95 -14.03
C ARG A 76 -7.07 -9.30 -14.53
N GLU A 77 -5.79 -9.36 -14.89
CA GLU A 77 -5.17 -10.58 -15.41
C GLU A 77 -4.61 -11.49 -14.29
N LEU A 78 -4.74 -11.08 -13.01
CA LEU A 78 -4.30 -11.87 -11.85
C LEU A 78 -5.46 -12.70 -11.29
N ASP A 79 -5.18 -13.96 -10.94
CA ASP A 79 -6.15 -14.90 -10.37
C ASP A 79 -5.95 -15.14 -8.86
N SER A 80 -4.92 -14.54 -8.29
CA SER A 80 -4.49 -14.73 -6.90
C SER A 80 -4.46 -13.42 -6.13
N ALA A 81 -5.10 -13.41 -4.96
CA ALA A 81 -5.04 -12.30 -4.01
C ALA A 81 -3.61 -12.00 -3.57
N LYS A 82 -2.78 -13.04 -3.44
CA LYS A 82 -1.35 -12.89 -3.16
C LYS A 82 -0.61 -12.21 -4.31
N ALA A 83 -0.80 -12.70 -5.53
CA ALA A 83 -0.15 -12.11 -6.70
C ALA A 83 -0.54 -10.65 -6.90
N ALA A 84 -1.83 -10.33 -6.67
CA ALA A 84 -2.30 -8.96 -6.62
C ALA A 84 -1.52 -8.17 -5.57
N TRP A 85 -1.58 -8.57 -4.29
CA TRP A 85 -0.90 -7.88 -3.20
C TRP A 85 0.60 -7.64 -3.45
N ASP A 86 1.33 -8.67 -3.93
CA ASP A 86 2.76 -8.60 -4.19
C ASP A 86 3.10 -7.65 -5.36
N CYS A 87 2.26 -7.62 -6.41
CA CYS A 87 2.38 -6.67 -7.51
C CYS A 87 2.24 -5.23 -6.99
N LEU A 88 1.24 -4.97 -6.13
CA LEU A 88 1.00 -3.64 -5.58
C LEU A 88 2.14 -3.19 -4.67
N ALA A 89 2.63 -4.10 -3.82
CA ALA A 89 3.79 -3.83 -2.98
C ALA A 89 5.00 -3.44 -3.84
N THR A 90 5.27 -4.18 -4.91
CA THR A 90 6.39 -3.89 -5.81
C THR A 90 6.28 -2.52 -6.46
N VAL A 91 5.12 -2.19 -7.06
CA VAL A 91 4.90 -0.91 -7.76
C VAL A 91 5.01 0.27 -6.79
N HIS A 92 4.35 0.18 -5.63
CA HIS A 92 4.33 1.29 -4.69
C HIS A 92 5.61 1.41 -3.87
N GLU A 93 6.31 0.32 -3.54
CA GLU A 93 7.60 0.39 -2.85
C GLU A 93 8.69 0.99 -3.76
N GLN A 94 8.69 0.67 -5.06
CA GLN A 94 9.57 1.33 -6.04
C GLN A 94 9.27 2.82 -6.18
N ALA A 95 7.99 3.19 -6.34
CA ALA A 95 7.57 4.58 -6.43
C ALA A 95 7.89 5.36 -5.15
N SER A 96 7.70 4.74 -3.98
CA SER A 96 8.02 5.29 -2.67
C SER A 96 9.51 5.54 -2.51
N GLY A 97 10.37 4.61 -2.96
CA GLY A 97 11.83 4.76 -2.93
C GLY A 97 12.32 5.92 -3.80
N ALA A 98 11.84 6.01 -5.04
CA ALA A 98 12.18 7.11 -5.94
C ALA A 98 11.69 8.46 -5.39
N ARG A 99 10.46 8.50 -4.85
CA ARG A 99 9.89 9.69 -4.22
C ARG A 99 10.72 10.11 -2.99
N LYS A 100 11.10 9.17 -2.13
CA LYS A 100 11.97 9.43 -0.97
C LYS A 100 13.28 10.09 -1.39
N ALA A 101 13.99 9.51 -2.35
CA ALA A 101 15.27 10.05 -2.82
C ALA A 101 15.12 11.48 -3.37
N PHE A 102 14.03 11.75 -4.10
CA PHE A 102 13.71 13.08 -4.58
C PHE A 102 13.45 14.07 -3.42
N LEU A 103 12.61 13.70 -2.45
CA LEU A 103 12.29 14.55 -1.30
C LEU A 103 13.53 14.84 -0.44
N GLU A 104 14.42 13.85 -0.25
CA GLU A 104 15.69 14.04 0.47
C GLU A 104 16.64 14.98 -0.28
N ALA A 105 16.74 14.86 -1.60
CA ALA A 105 17.54 15.77 -2.43
C ALA A 105 17.00 17.21 -2.35
N GLU A 106 15.69 17.38 -2.44
CA GLU A 106 15.02 18.68 -2.33
C GLU A 106 15.20 19.29 -0.94
N LEU A 107 15.08 18.49 0.12
CA LEU A 107 15.33 18.93 1.50
C LEU A 107 16.78 19.38 1.70
N ARG A 108 17.75 18.63 1.16
CA ARG A 108 19.18 19.00 1.19
C ARG A 108 19.44 20.31 0.44
N SER A 109 18.83 20.48 -0.74
CA SER A 109 18.91 21.71 -1.53
C SER A 109 18.29 22.91 -0.80
N CYS A 110 17.17 22.72 -0.11
CA CYS A 110 16.54 23.77 0.70
C CYS A 110 17.46 24.25 1.83
N LYS A 111 18.28 23.37 2.44
CA LYS A 111 19.28 23.78 3.46
C LYS A 111 20.42 24.64 2.87
N GLN A 112 20.63 24.61 1.56
CA GLN A 112 21.72 25.32 0.87
C GLN A 112 21.30 26.66 0.24
N GLY A 113 20.01 27.02 0.23
CA GLY A 113 19.49 28.23 -0.42
C GLY A 113 18.87 29.28 0.52
N ASN A 114 19.02 30.57 0.19
CA ASN A 114 18.44 31.73 0.89
C ASN A 114 16.91 31.86 0.67
N SER A 115 16.08 31.05 1.34
CA SER A 115 14.61 31.22 1.37
C SER A 115 14.17 32.03 2.60
N ILE A 116 13.09 32.81 2.45
CA ILE A 116 12.43 33.51 3.56
C ILE A 116 11.97 32.47 4.58
N VAL A 117 12.31 32.65 5.85
CA VAL A 117 12.16 31.66 6.95
C VAL A 117 10.78 30.98 6.97
N ALA A 118 9.70 31.71 6.68
CA ALA A 118 8.34 31.18 6.67
C ALA A 118 8.01 30.27 5.45
N GLU A 119 8.57 30.56 4.27
CA GLU A 119 8.41 29.72 3.08
C GLU A 119 9.25 28.44 3.20
N PHE A 120 10.46 28.58 3.73
CA PHE A 120 11.32 27.44 4.08
C PHE A 120 10.63 26.50 5.07
N SER A 121 10.09 27.04 6.18
CA SER A 121 9.44 26.24 7.23
C SER A 121 8.21 25.50 6.71
N ARG A 122 7.41 26.15 5.83
CA ARG A 122 6.24 25.53 5.20
C ARG A 122 6.65 24.40 4.26
N LYS A 123 7.68 24.62 3.44
CA LYS A 123 8.19 23.61 2.50
C LYS A 123 8.77 22.40 3.24
N VAL A 124 9.52 22.61 4.32
CA VAL A 124 10.03 21.52 5.16
C VAL A 124 8.90 20.72 5.78
N LYS A 125 7.87 21.38 6.34
CA LYS A 125 6.72 20.70 6.92
C LYS A 125 5.98 19.85 5.88
N ASP A 126 5.71 20.40 4.70
CA ASP A 126 5.03 19.69 3.62
C ASP A 126 5.82 18.46 3.13
N LEU A 127 7.16 18.56 3.06
CA LEU A 127 8.03 17.43 2.75
C LEU A 127 7.97 16.34 3.85
N CYS A 128 7.97 16.73 5.13
CA CYS A 128 7.84 15.79 6.25
C CYS A 128 6.48 15.06 6.24
N ASP A 129 5.38 15.79 6.08
CA ASP A 129 4.02 15.22 6.02
C ASP A 129 3.89 14.23 4.84
N GLN A 130 4.54 14.53 3.70
CA GLN A 130 4.60 13.61 2.55
C GLN A 130 5.42 12.34 2.82
N MET A 131 6.52 12.44 3.56
CA MET A 131 7.33 11.27 3.94
C MET A 131 6.57 10.33 4.88
N GLU A 132 5.80 10.90 5.81
CA GLU A 132 4.95 10.14 6.72
C GLU A 132 3.83 9.39 5.99
N GLY A 133 3.20 10.00 4.98
CA GLY A 133 2.15 9.36 4.16
C GLY A 133 2.61 8.12 3.39
N ILE A 134 3.92 8.06 3.07
CA ILE A 134 4.56 6.91 2.41
C ILE A 134 4.87 5.78 3.41
N GLY A 135 4.77 6.03 4.72
CA GLY A 135 5.07 5.06 5.78
C GLY A 135 6.54 5.02 6.19
N ILE A 136 7.31 6.08 5.90
CA ILE A 136 8.73 6.19 6.26
C ILE A 136 8.84 6.98 7.55
N LYS A 137 9.37 6.37 8.61
CA LYS A 137 9.82 7.13 9.80
C LYS A 137 11.16 7.77 9.46
N MET A 138 11.28 9.09 9.66
CA MET A 138 12.59 9.74 9.63
C MET A 138 13.41 9.18 10.80
N GLU A 139 14.53 8.51 10.50
CA GLU A 139 15.54 8.22 11.52
C GLU A 139 16.12 9.56 11.98
N ASN A 140 15.91 9.88 13.26
CA ASN A 140 16.66 10.96 13.90
C ASN A 140 18.09 10.46 14.07
N ASP A 141 18.98 10.87 13.16
CA ASP A 141 20.41 10.83 13.42
C ASP A 141 20.67 11.64 14.70
N THR A 142 21.13 10.93 15.73
CA THR A 142 21.50 11.47 17.05
C THR A 142 22.92 12.01 17.00
#